data_AF-A0A841BJM5-F1
#
_entry.id   AF-A0A841BJM5-F1
#
_cell.length_a   1.000
_cell.length_b   1.000
_cell.length_c   1.000
_cell.angle_alpha   90.00
_cell.angle_beta   90.00
_cell.angle_gamma   90.00
#
_symmetry.space_group_name_H-M   'P 1'
#
loop_
_entity.id
_entity.type
_entity.pdbx_description
1 polymer ?
#
loop_
_entity_poly.entity_id
_entity_poly.type
_entity_poly.pdbx_seq_one_letter_code
_entity_poly.pdbx_strand_id
1 'polypeptide(L)'
;MTVIGGEITQLHSLQGGFNRHAGTVEDLLRELRGQLDSTYWKGGAAERFRSDWATLYEPALTKLSGALQEAATHVRLQADRFEQAGG
;
A
#
# COMPACT_ATOMS: atom_id res chain seq x y z
N MET A 1 -13.16 23.76 21.49
CA MET A 1 -13.05 23.45 20.05
C MET A 1 -11.65 23.00 19.60
N THR A 2 -10.65 22.91 20.49
CA THR A 2 -9.25 22.63 20.09
C THR A 2 -8.90 21.14 19.94
N VAL A 3 -9.62 20.25 20.63
CA VAL A 3 -9.32 18.81 20.62
C VAL A 3 -9.73 18.16 19.29
N ILE A 4 -10.94 18.45 18.80
CA ILE A 4 -11.48 17.88 17.56
C ILE A 4 -10.62 18.26 16.33
N GLY A 5 -10.20 19.52 16.22
CA GLY A 5 -9.31 19.95 15.12
C GLY A 5 -7.93 19.26 15.15
N GLY A 6 -7.41 18.97 16.34
CA GLY A 6 -6.17 18.21 16.52
C GLY A 6 -6.31 16.75 16.10
N GLU A 7 -7.42 16.10 16.46
CA GLU A 7 -7.73 14.72 16.07
C GLU A 7 -7.89 14.58 14.54
N ILE A 8 -8.61 15.50 13.90
CA ILE A 8 -8.77 15.53 12.43
C ILE A 8 -7.40 15.63 11.74
N THR A 9 -6.52 16.51 12.23
CA THR A 9 -5.15 16.66 11.68
C THR A 9 -4.34 15.36 11.81
N GLN A 10 -4.45 14.66 12.94
CA GLN A 10 -3.77 13.38 13.14
C GLN A 10 -4.32 12.29 12.21
N LEU A 11 -5.63 12.23 11.99
CA LEU A 11 -6.25 11.28 11.06
C LEU A 11 -5.80 11.53 9.62
N HIS A 12 -5.72 12.79 9.17
CA HIS A 12 -5.16 13.11 7.84
C HIS A 12 -3.69 12.70 7.72
N SER A 13 -2.88 12.92 8.76
CA SER A 13 -1.48 12.46 8.76
C SER A 13 -1.40 10.93 8.65
N LEU A 14 -2.25 10.20 9.37
CA LEU A 14 -2.31 8.74 9.32
C LEU A 14 -2.74 8.24 7.93
N GLN A 15 -3.76 8.86 7.34
CA GLN A 15 -4.21 8.59 5.97
C GLN A 15 -3.09 8.82 4.94
N GLY A 16 -2.34 9.91 5.09
CA GLY A 16 -1.16 10.19 4.25
C GLY A 16 -0.07 9.11 4.39
N GLY A 17 0.14 8.60 5.60
CA GLY A 17 1.05 7.49 5.87
C GLY A 17 0.64 6.22 5.12
N PHE A 18 -0.62 5.80 5.23
CA PHE A 18 -1.13 4.63 4.51
C PHE A 18 -0.97 4.75 2.99
N ASN A 19 -1.35 5.91 2.41
CA ASN A 19 -1.19 6.15 0.98
C ASN A 19 0.29 6.10 0.52
N ARG A 20 1.19 6.69 1.30
CA ARG A 20 2.63 6.66 0.99
C ARG A 20 3.16 5.24 0.98
N HIS A 21 2.81 4.44 1.99
CA HIS A 21 3.26 3.06 2.08
C HIS A 21 2.64 2.17 1.00
N ALA A 22 1.38 2.40 0.61
CA ALA A 22 0.78 1.73 -0.54
C ALA A 22 1.59 1.99 -1.83
N GLY A 23 1.90 3.26 -2.12
CA GLY A 23 2.73 3.63 -3.26
C GLY A 23 4.14 3.02 -3.20
N THR A 24 4.75 2.97 -2.01
CA THR A 24 6.06 2.32 -1.80
C THR A 24 6.02 0.83 -2.14
N VAL A 25 4.94 0.13 -1.79
CA VAL A 25 4.76 -1.29 -2.14
C VAL A 25 4.61 -1.46 -3.66
N GLU A 26 3.91 -0.55 -4.34
CA GLU A 26 3.78 -0.57 -5.79
C GLU A 26 5.11 -0.28 -6.50
N ASP A 27 5.89 0.67 -6.01
CA ASP A 27 7.25 0.97 -6.50
C ASP A 27 8.17 -0.23 -6.33
N LEU A 28 8.18 -0.84 -5.14
CA LEU A 28 8.95 -2.04 -4.86
C LEU A 28 8.56 -3.19 -5.81
N LEU A 29 7.27 -3.39 -6.07
CA LEU A 29 6.81 -4.42 -7.00
C LEU A 29 7.33 -4.17 -8.42
N ARG A 30 7.32 -2.91 -8.89
CA ARG A 30 7.87 -2.53 -10.20
C ARG A 30 9.38 -2.77 -10.27
N GLU A 31 10.11 -2.38 -9.23
CA GLU A 31 11.56 -2.56 -9.16
C GLU A 31 11.93 -4.05 -9.21
N LEU A 32 11.28 -4.88 -8.37
CA LEU A 32 11.55 -6.31 -8.30
C LEU A 32 11.19 -7.01 -9.62
N ARG A 33 10.09 -6.66 -10.26
CA ARG A 33 9.76 -7.17 -11.61
C ARG A 33 10.87 -6.84 -12.62
N GLY A 34 11.35 -5.60 -12.64
CA GLY A 34 12.44 -5.19 -13.53
C GLY A 34 13.76 -5.92 -13.25
N GLN A 35 14.09 -6.13 -11.98
CA GLN A 35 15.26 -6.91 -11.58
C GLN A 35 15.13 -8.38 -12.00
N LEU A 36 13.96 -9.00 -11.83
CA LEU A 36 13.72 -10.39 -12.23
C LEU A 36 13.79 -10.61 -13.74
N ASP A 37 13.29 -9.65 -14.52
CA ASP A 37 13.36 -9.68 -15.98
C ASP A 37 14.79 -9.51 -16.50
N SER A 38 15.53 -8.56 -15.93
CA SER A 38 16.92 -8.26 -16.34
C SER A 38 17.96 -9.27 -15.82
N THR A 39 17.65 -10.04 -14.78
CA THR A 39 18.59 -11.00 -14.21
C THR A 39 18.78 -12.20 -15.12
N TYR A 40 20.03 -12.44 -15.55
CA TYR A 40 20.40 -13.64 -16.30
C TYR A 40 20.46 -14.88 -15.39
N TRP A 41 19.28 -15.43 -15.10
CA TRP A 41 19.10 -16.65 -14.32
C TRP A 41 18.17 -17.59 -15.08
N LYS A 42 18.71 -18.73 -15.53
CA LYS A 42 18.03 -19.73 -16.37
C LYS A 42 18.07 -21.12 -15.72
N GLY A 43 17.20 -22.02 -16.18
CA GLY A 43 17.09 -23.40 -15.69
C GLY A 43 15.82 -23.64 -14.87
N GLY A 44 15.57 -24.90 -14.49
CA GLY A 44 14.30 -25.31 -13.86
C GLY A 44 13.98 -24.61 -12.54
N ALA A 45 14.98 -24.35 -11.70
CA ALA A 45 14.79 -23.58 -10.46
C ALA A 45 14.36 -22.14 -10.74
N ALA A 46 14.91 -21.54 -11.80
CA ALA A 46 14.60 -20.18 -12.22
C ALA A 46 13.16 -20.08 -12.73
N GLU A 47 12.71 -21.07 -13.50
CA GLU A 47 11.33 -21.15 -13.98
C GLU A 47 10.35 -21.36 -12.83
N ARG A 48 10.68 -22.25 -11.89
CA ARG A 48 9.86 -22.50 -10.70
C ARG A 48 9.67 -21.24 -9.88
N PHE A 49 10.74 -20.51 -9.61
CA PHE A 49 10.66 -19.25 -8.88
C PHE A 49 9.81 -18.21 -9.61
N ARG A 50 9.94 -18.06 -10.93
CA ARG A 50 9.10 -17.12 -11.70
C ARG A 50 7.63 -17.48 -11.65
N SER A 51 7.31 -18.77 -11.66
CA SER A 51 5.94 -19.28 -11.47
C SER A 51 5.42 -18.94 -10.07
N ASP A 52 6.20 -19.22 -9.02
CA ASP A 52 5.84 -18.91 -7.63
C ASP A 52 5.73 -17.38 -7.42
N TRP A 53 6.57 -16.59 -8.07
CA TRP A 53 6.50 -15.12 -8.07
C TRP A 53 5.17 -14.61 -8.61
N ALA A 54 4.81 -15.03 -9.83
CA ALA A 54 3.58 -14.59 -10.47
C ALA A 54 2.31 -15.03 -9.73
N THR A 55 2.37 -16.16 -9.02
CA THR A 55 1.17 -16.77 -8.39
C THR A 55 1.03 -16.50 -6.90
N LEU A 56 2.14 -16.26 -6.19
CA LEU A 56 2.16 -16.11 -4.72
C LEU A 56 2.63 -14.72 -4.30
N TYR A 57 3.86 -14.34 -4.69
CA TYR A 57 4.52 -13.17 -4.13
C TYR A 57 3.96 -11.86 -4.66
N GLU A 58 3.83 -11.73 -5.98
CA GLU A 58 3.31 -10.53 -6.62
C GLU A 58 1.83 -10.25 -6.24
N PRO A 59 0.93 -11.25 -6.25
CA PRO A 59 -0.43 -11.06 -5.76
C PRO A 59 -0.49 -10.67 -4.28
N ALA A 60 0.41 -11.19 -3.43
CA ALA A 60 0.45 -10.83 -2.01
C ALA A 60 0.85 -9.35 -1.80
N LEU A 61 1.87 -8.86 -2.52
CA LEU A 61 2.27 -7.46 -2.48
C LEU A 61 1.19 -6.54 -3.04
N THR A 62 0.54 -6.94 -4.13
CA THR A 62 -0.59 -6.19 -4.71
C THR A 62 -1.75 -6.08 -3.71
N LYS A 63 -2.10 -7.19 -3.03
CA LYS A 63 -3.12 -7.19 -1.98
C LYS A 63 -2.74 -6.31 -0.79
N LEU A 64 -1.46 -6.30 -0.40
CA LEU A 64 -0.98 -5.42 0.68
C LEU A 64 -1.16 -3.95 0.30
N SER A 65 -0.78 -3.55 -0.91
CA SER A 65 -1.00 -2.18 -1.38
C SER A 65 -2.49 -1.81 -1.37
N GLY A 66 -3.36 -2.69 -1.89
CA GLY A 66 -4.81 -2.50 -1.86
C GLY A 66 -5.34 -2.34 -0.43
N ALA A 67 -4.93 -3.19 0.50
CA ALA A 67 -5.33 -3.11 1.90
C ALA A 67 -4.90 -1.78 2.57
N LEU A 68 -3.72 -1.25 2.21
CA LEU A 68 -3.26 0.05 2.68
C LEU A 68 -4.11 1.20 2.10
N GLN A 69 -4.50 1.12 0.83
CA GLN A 69 -5.40 2.10 0.19
C GLN A 69 -6.82 2.06 0.80
N GLU A 70 -7.33 0.86 1.09
CA GLU A 70 -8.60 0.68 1.80
C GLU A 70 -8.52 1.30 3.20
N ALA A 71 -7.46 1.01 3.97
CA ALA A 71 -7.23 1.61 5.28
C ALA A 71 -7.16 3.14 5.21
N ALA A 72 -6.45 3.70 4.23
CA ALA A 72 -6.40 5.15 4.00
C ALA A 72 -7.80 5.73 3.75
N THR A 73 -8.62 5.05 2.95
CA THR A 73 -9.99 5.45 2.66
C THR A 73 -10.86 5.42 3.91
N HIS A 74 -10.73 4.35 4.72
CA HIS A 74 -11.43 4.24 6.00
C HIS A 74 -11.07 5.38 6.95
N VAL A 75 -9.78 5.70 7.10
CA VAL A 75 -9.32 6.81 7.98
C VAL A 75 -9.86 8.15 7.49
N ARG A 76 -9.83 8.41 6.17
CA ARG A 76 -10.39 9.63 5.58
C ARG A 76 -11.87 9.79 5.92
N LEU A 77 -12.67 8.73 5.72
CA LEU A 77 -14.10 8.75 6.03
C LEU A 77 -14.38 9.02 7.52
N GLN A 78 -13.50 8.61 8.42
CA GLN A 78 -13.64 8.98 9.84
C GLN A 78 -13.33 10.46 10.06
N ALA A 79 -12.27 11.01 9.46
CA ALA A 79 -11.96 12.42 9.54
C ALA A 79 -13.12 13.31 9.04
N ASP A 80 -13.69 12.97 7.87
CA ASP A 80 -14.85 13.68 7.29
C ASP A 80 -16.06 13.70 8.25
N ARG A 81 -16.29 12.60 9.00
CA ARG A 81 -17.37 12.52 9.99
C ARG A 81 -17.10 13.41 11.20
N PHE A 82 -15.86 13.49 11.68
CA PHE A 82 -15.50 14.38 12.78
C PHE A 82 -15.63 15.85 12.37
N GLU A 83 -15.28 16.20 11.14
CA GLU A 83 -15.47 17.54 10.59
C GLU A 83 -16.96 17.93 10.55
N GLN A 84 -17.83 17.01 10.10
CA GLN A 84 -19.27 17.24 10.04
C GLN A 84 -19.95 17.29 11.41
N ALA A 85 -19.45 16.53 12.39
CA ALA A 85 -20.00 16.49 13.74
C ALA A 85 -19.48 17.62 14.64
N GLY A 86 -18.32 18.18 14.32
CA GLY A 86 -17.68 19.28 15.06
C GLY A 86 -17.96 20.67 14.49
N GLY A 87 -18.63 20.76 13.33
CA GLY A 87 -19.08 21.99 12.68
C GLY A 87 -20.47 22.46 13.09
#